data_AF-A0A2R6PIW2-F1
#
_entry.id   AF-A0A2R6PIW2-F1
#
_cell.length_a   1.000
_cell.length_b   1.000
_cell.length_c   1.000
_cell.angle_alpha   90.00
_cell.angle_beta   90.00
_cell.angle_gamma   90.00
#
_symmetry.space_group_name_H-M   'P 1'
#
loop_
_entity.id
_entity.type
_entity.pdbx_description
1 polymer ?
#
loop_
_entity_poly.entity_id
_entity_poly.type
_entity_poly.pdbx_seq_one_letter_code
_entity_poly.pdbx_strand_id
1 'polypeptide(L)'
;MKEAAGDGPPNRELYALLHLSPEASDEEIRKAYRQWAQVYHPDKYQAPQMKEIATENFQRICEAYEILSDESKRQIYDIYGMEGLTSGLELGPKLNKAEEIKEELERLRRRKEQEKVSAHVQPSGSILANLSLPQFLEGGGVMRGMAMSSEVQTQISKRNAIAIGGNLQVNGNSGGGAATVVLRHQLSSVSSIEFMASAGLRSLIGVQTSRHLSLHSTATMGIAMSLRDGSINLSNSWTRQLSETTRGNIQLVLGPESAVAVGWQKKEEKLSAAAEIKIGTSSFGATAHYTHRFSAKSHGRISGRVGSSNLEIEIGGGRKISQFSTVRMLYSVGIQGIFWKFELHRGDQKLIVPILLSRHLNAVIATGTFAIPTSLYFLLKTFIVKPYYLKREKQKALENVKKTSAQVQEARAAAEKAQQLLQNVTNRKRSRQLETGGLVITKAVYGSQKALKKRDELGEVKDELASQVLDVTLPLNFLVGDSGQLKLHEGVKKSGIMGFCDPCPGEPKKLHVEYTYHGERYEVIVDDYEELLLPQGAQKI
;
A
#
# COMPACT_ATOMS: atom_id res chain seq x y z
N MET A 1 11.40 -6.42 8.13
CA MET A 1 10.58 -7.28 7.27
C MET A 1 9.41 -7.74 8.11
N LYS A 2 8.17 -7.47 7.70
CA LYS A 2 7.02 -8.18 8.25
C LYS A 2 6.89 -9.41 7.37
N GLU A 3 7.17 -10.58 7.92
CA GLU A 3 6.77 -11.84 7.29
C GLU A 3 5.27 -11.76 7.01
N ALA A 4 4.93 -12.00 5.76
CA ALA A 4 3.56 -12.16 5.31
C ALA A 4 3.05 -13.48 5.90
N ALA A 5 2.55 -13.43 7.13
CA ALA A 5 1.76 -14.51 7.71
C ALA A 5 0.39 -14.49 7.02
N GLY A 6 0.29 -15.21 5.90
CA GLY A 6 -0.93 -15.31 5.11
C GLY A 6 -0.84 -16.26 3.93
N ASP A 7 0.13 -17.18 3.91
CA ASP A 7 0.28 -18.16 2.83
C ASP A 7 -0.30 -19.51 3.31
N GLY A 8 -1.63 -19.60 3.30
CA GLY A 8 -2.27 -20.90 3.11
C GLY A 8 -2.17 -21.29 1.63
N PRO A 9 -2.25 -22.58 1.28
CA PRO A 9 -2.25 -22.99 -0.12
C PRO A 9 -3.33 -22.23 -0.91
N PRO A 10 -3.14 -22.03 -2.24
CA PRO A 10 -4.04 -21.25 -3.09
C PRO A 10 -5.50 -21.63 -2.85
N ASN A 11 -6.38 -20.63 -2.82
CA ASN A 11 -7.75 -20.75 -2.31
C ASN A 11 -8.61 -21.68 -3.20
N ARG A 12 -8.54 -23.00 -2.97
CA ARG A 12 -9.16 -24.10 -3.74
C ARG A 12 -10.59 -24.45 -3.28
N GLU A 13 -11.36 -23.44 -2.87
CA GLU A 13 -12.75 -23.59 -2.40
C GLU A 13 -13.69 -24.23 -3.44
N LEU A 14 -13.52 -24.00 -4.75
CA LEU A 14 -14.38 -24.57 -5.78
C LEU A 14 -14.20 -26.10 -5.91
N TYR A 15 -12.96 -26.58 -5.79
CA TYR A 15 -12.67 -28.02 -5.74
C TYR A 15 -13.24 -28.65 -4.47
N ALA A 16 -13.18 -27.95 -3.33
CA ALA A 16 -13.79 -28.39 -2.09
C ALA A 16 -15.31 -28.55 -2.22
N LEU A 17 -15.96 -27.58 -2.88
CA LEU A 17 -17.41 -27.52 -3.04
C LEU A 17 -17.94 -28.70 -3.86
N LEU A 18 -17.26 -29.05 -4.96
CA LEU A 18 -17.62 -30.21 -5.79
C LEU A 18 -17.04 -31.53 -5.26
N HIS A 19 -16.22 -31.48 -4.22
CA HIS A 19 -15.51 -32.63 -3.64
C HIS A 19 -14.61 -33.33 -4.68
N LEU A 20 -13.68 -32.57 -5.25
CA LEU A 20 -12.76 -33.01 -6.30
C LEU A 20 -11.30 -32.76 -5.94
N SER A 21 -10.41 -33.51 -6.58
CA SER A 21 -8.98 -33.22 -6.59
C SER A 21 -8.71 -31.99 -7.46
N PRO A 22 -7.70 -31.16 -7.13
CA PRO A 22 -7.17 -30.15 -8.04
C PRO A 22 -6.70 -30.74 -9.38
N GLU A 23 -6.31 -32.01 -9.39
CA GLU A 23 -5.88 -32.76 -10.58
C GLU A 23 -7.03 -33.49 -11.28
N ALA A 24 -8.29 -33.24 -10.90
CA ALA A 24 -9.45 -33.95 -11.45
C ALA A 24 -9.59 -33.74 -12.97
N SER A 25 -9.99 -34.81 -13.66
CA SER A 25 -10.29 -34.75 -15.10
C SER A 25 -11.64 -34.08 -15.38
N ASP A 26 -11.84 -33.60 -16.62
CA ASP A 26 -13.10 -32.96 -17.03
C ASP A 26 -14.31 -33.90 -16.89
N GLU A 27 -14.10 -35.21 -17.07
CA GLU A 27 -15.13 -36.23 -16.87
C GLU A 27 -15.55 -36.34 -15.40
N GLU A 28 -14.59 -36.28 -14.48
CA GLU A 28 -14.82 -36.27 -13.04
C GLU A 28 -15.55 -34.99 -12.61
N ILE A 29 -15.16 -33.84 -13.15
CA ILE A 29 -15.83 -32.55 -12.91
C ILE A 29 -17.30 -32.61 -13.34
N ARG A 30 -17.59 -33.12 -14.54
CA ARG A 30 -18.96 -33.30 -15.05
C ARG A 30 -19.76 -34.32 -14.24
N LYS A 31 -19.13 -35.38 -13.75
CA LYS A 31 -19.79 -36.39 -12.90
C LYS A 31 -20.16 -35.82 -11.55
N ALA A 32 -19.23 -35.12 -10.89
CA ALA A 32 -19.47 -34.47 -9.60
C ALA A 32 -20.55 -33.39 -9.69
N TYR A 33 -20.51 -32.54 -10.72
CA TYR A 33 -21.56 -31.55 -10.98
C TYR A 33 -22.95 -32.18 -11.07
N ARG A 34 -23.11 -33.25 -11.88
CA ARG A 34 -24.41 -33.95 -12.01
C ARG A 34 -24.91 -34.52 -10.69
N GLN A 35 -24.02 -35.10 -9.88
CA GLN A 35 -24.37 -35.66 -8.59
C GLN A 35 -24.87 -34.58 -7.62
N TRP A 36 -24.14 -33.47 -7.49
CA TRP A 36 -24.49 -32.37 -6.59
C TRP A 36 -25.71 -31.57 -7.10
N ALA A 37 -25.81 -31.33 -8.40
CA ALA A 37 -26.97 -30.70 -9.04
C ALA A 37 -28.26 -31.50 -8.80
N GLN A 38 -28.19 -32.84 -8.87
CA GLN A 38 -29.34 -33.69 -8.59
C GLN A 38 -29.78 -33.61 -7.13
N VAL A 39 -28.87 -33.40 -6.19
CA VAL A 39 -29.18 -33.28 -4.77
C VAL A 39 -29.81 -31.93 -4.46
N TYR A 40 -29.20 -30.83 -4.91
CA TYR A 40 -29.64 -29.47 -4.60
C TYR A 40 -30.63 -28.87 -5.61
N HIS A 41 -31.23 -29.66 -6.49
CA HIS A 41 -32.20 -29.15 -7.46
C HIS A 41 -33.44 -28.57 -6.75
N PRO A 42 -33.87 -27.32 -7.04
CA PRO A 42 -34.96 -26.66 -6.33
C PRO A 42 -36.30 -27.42 -6.45
N ASP A 43 -36.53 -28.15 -7.55
CA ASP A 43 -37.78 -28.90 -7.77
C ASP A 43 -37.97 -30.10 -6.82
N LYS A 44 -36.92 -30.58 -6.16
CA LYS A 44 -37.03 -31.67 -5.19
C LYS A 44 -37.65 -31.24 -3.85
N TYR A 45 -37.72 -29.94 -3.59
CA TYR A 45 -38.08 -29.40 -2.29
C TYR A 45 -39.37 -28.56 -2.41
N GLN A 46 -40.42 -28.99 -1.71
CA GLN A 46 -41.73 -28.32 -1.73
C GLN A 46 -41.83 -27.18 -0.71
N ALA A 47 -41.09 -27.26 0.40
CA ALA A 47 -41.09 -26.22 1.42
C ALA A 47 -40.32 -24.97 0.94
N PRO A 48 -40.87 -23.76 1.08
CA PRO A 48 -40.30 -22.54 0.50
C PRO A 48 -38.89 -22.22 1.04
N GLN A 49 -38.67 -22.40 2.35
CA GLN A 49 -37.35 -22.17 2.97
C GLN A 49 -36.28 -23.14 2.44
N MET A 50 -36.62 -24.42 2.28
CA MET A 50 -35.70 -25.44 1.77
C MET A 50 -35.39 -25.23 0.28
N LYS A 51 -36.39 -24.75 -0.48
CA LYS A 51 -36.23 -24.41 -1.89
C LYS A 51 -35.27 -23.24 -2.11
N GLU A 52 -35.33 -22.22 -1.26
CA GLU A 52 -34.41 -21.07 -1.32
C GLU A 52 -32.96 -21.50 -1.07
N ILE A 53 -32.72 -22.29 0.00
CA ILE A 53 -31.38 -22.83 0.32
C ILE A 53 -30.85 -23.74 -0.80
N ALA A 54 -31.72 -24.59 -1.35
CA ALA A 54 -31.37 -25.45 -2.47
C ALA A 54 -30.98 -24.61 -3.70
N THR A 55 -31.72 -23.53 -3.98
CA THR A 55 -31.44 -22.60 -5.09
C THR A 55 -30.08 -21.93 -4.92
N GLU A 56 -29.76 -21.43 -3.72
CA GLU A 56 -28.48 -20.78 -3.44
C GLU A 56 -27.30 -21.74 -3.62
N ASN A 57 -27.39 -22.94 -3.03
CA ASN A 57 -26.34 -23.96 -3.16
C ASN A 57 -26.21 -24.48 -4.60
N PHE A 58 -27.32 -24.63 -5.32
CA PHE A 58 -27.33 -25.00 -6.73
C PHE A 58 -26.61 -23.96 -7.60
N GLN A 59 -26.84 -22.67 -7.35
CA GLN A 59 -26.11 -21.59 -8.03
C GLN A 59 -24.59 -21.70 -7.79
N ARG A 60 -24.17 -21.91 -6.54
CA ARG A 60 -22.74 -22.10 -6.20
C ARG A 60 -22.13 -23.31 -6.91
N ILE A 61 -22.89 -24.41 -7.05
CA ILE A 61 -22.47 -25.61 -7.80
C ILE A 61 -22.33 -25.32 -9.29
N CYS A 62 -23.27 -24.57 -9.88
CA CYS A 62 -23.19 -24.15 -11.28
C CYS A 62 -22.00 -23.23 -11.54
N GLU A 63 -21.74 -22.26 -10.66
CA GLU A 63 -20.58 -21.36 -10.74
C GLU A 63 -19.26 -22.13 -10.65
N ALA A 64 -19.14 -23.05 -9.69
CA ALA A 64 -17.96 -23.91 -9.57
C ALA A 64 -17.74 -24.76 -10.83
N TYR A 65 -18.80 -25.32 -11.41
CA TYR A 65 -18.70 -26.07 -12.66
C TYR A 65 -18.30 -25.19 -13.84
N GLU A 66 -18.86 -23.99 -13.97
CA GLU A 66 -18.53 -23.06 -15.06
C GLU A 66 -17.04 -22.68 -15.05
N ILE A 67 -16.49 -22.40 -13.87
CA ILE A 67 -15.08 -22.02 -13.71
C ILE A 67 -14.16 -23.22 -13.92
N LEU A 68 -14.48 -24.38 -13.35
CA LEU A 68 -13.60 -25.55 -13.39
C LEU A 68 -13.69 -26.33 -14.72
N SER A 69 -14.78 -26.19 -15.48
CA SER A 69 -14.94 -26.86 -16.78
C SER A 69 -14.30 -26.12 -17.95
N ASP A 70 -14.01 -24.83 -17.80
CA ASP A 70 -13.26 -24.04 -18.78
C ASP A 70 -11.78 -24.05 -18.40
N GLU A 71 -10.94 -24.61 -19.27
CA GLU A 71 -9.50 -24.75 -19.05
C GLU A 71 -8.81 -23.41 -18.75
N SER A 72 -9.26 -22.32 -19.38
CA SER A 72 -8.68 -20.98 -19.19
C SER A 72 -9.04 -20.39 -17.81
N LYS A 73 -10.32 -20.47 -17.43
CA LYS A 73 -10.80 -20.05 -16.11
C LYS A 73 -10.18 -20.87 -15.00
N ARG A 74 -10.05 -22.19 -15.19
CA ARG A 74 -9.42 -23.11 -14.25
C ARG A 74 -7.96 -22.76 -14.01
N GLN A 75 -7.18 -22.49 -15.08
CA GLN A 75 -5.79 -22.06 -14.93
C GLN A 75 -5.65 -20.73 -14.17
N ILE A 76 -6.49 -19.74 -14.47
CA ILE A 76 -6.50 -18.46 -13.76
C ILE A 76 -6.85 -18.67 -12.28
N TYR A 77 -7.85 -19.50 -12.00
CA TYR A 77 -8.27 -19.87 -10.66
C TYR A 77 -7.17 -20.59 -9.88
N ASP A 78 -6.46 -21.53 -10.51
CA ASP A 78 -5.38 -22.29 -9.86
C ASP A 78 -4.18 -21.41 -9.48
N ILE A 79 -3.86 -20.39 -10.30
CA ILE A 79 -2.72 -19.49 -10.08
C ILE A 79 -3.07 -18.34 -9.14
N TYR A 80 -4.24 -17.73 -9.30
CA TYR A 80 -4.60 -16.46 -8.66
C TYR A 80 -5.83 -16.55 -7.75
N GLY A 81 -6.46 -17.72 -7.62
CA GLY A 81 -7.70 -17.90 -6.87
C GLY A 81 -8.89 -17.15 -7.48
N MET A 82 -9.96 -17.00 -6.69
CA MET A 82 -11.13 -16.21 -7.10
C MET A 82 -10.77 -14.75 -7.42
N GLU A 83 -9.75 -14.20 -6.76
CA GLU A 83 -9.29 -12.83 -6.98
C GLU A 83 -8.85 -12.60 -8.43
N GLY A 84 -8.15 -13.56 -9.04
CA GLY A 84 -7.71 -13.50 -10.44
C GLY A 84 -8.86 -13.42 -11.44
N LEU A 85 -9.93 -14.19 -11.20
CA LEU A 85 -11.14 -14.17 -12.01
C LEU A 85 -11.89 -12.84 -11.87
N THR A 86 -12.00 -12.31 -10.64
CA THR A 86 -12.62 -10.98 -10.40
C THR A 86 -11.78 -9.78 -10.85
N SER A 87 -10.47 -9.93 -10.99
CA SER A 87 -9.53 -8.84 -11.34
C SER A 87 -9.60 -8.40 -12.81
N GLY A 88 -10.44 -9.03 -13.63
CA GLY A 88 -10.67 -8.62 -15.02
C GLY A 88 -9.60 -9.10 -16.00
N LEU A 89 -9.01 -10.28 -15.77
CA LEU A 89 -8.21 -11.01 -16.77
C LEU A 89 -9.09 -11.63 -17.90
N GLU A 90 -10.42 -11.53 -17.79
CA GLU A 90 -11.38 -11.91 -18.83
C GLU A 90 -12.20 -10.70 -19.32
N LEU A 91 -12.26 -10.54 -20.65
CA LEU A 91 -13.14 -9.62 -21.37
C LEU A 91 -14.59 -10.15 -21.33
N GLY A 92 -15.51 -9.44 -20.66
CA GLY A 92 -16.97 -9.64 -20.82
C GLY A 92 -17.74 -9.98 -19.53
N PRO A 93 -19.07 -9.73 -19.44
CA PRO A 93 -19.59 -8.91 -18.34
C PRO A 93 -20.57 -9.59 -17.36
N LYS A 94 -20.52 -9.06 -16.11
CA LYS A 94 -21.53 -9.05 -15.01
C LYS A 94 -21.59 -10.29 -14.11
N LEU A 95 -21.71 -10.21 -12.78
CA LEU A 95 -21.82 -9.15 -11.75
C LEU A 95 -21.78 -9.90 -10.40
N ASN A 96 -21.24 -9.31 -9.33
CA ASN A 96 -21.89 -9.29 -8.00
C ASN A 96 -21.14 -8.41 -7.00
N LYS A 97 -21.48 -7.12 -7.10
CA LYS A 97 -21.57 -6.02 -6.12
C LYS A 97 -21.34 -4.74 -6.90
N ALA A 98 -22.34 -4.39 -7.71
CA ALA A 98 -22.27 -3.33 -8.71
C ALA A 98 -21.79 -2.01 -8.11
N GLU A 99 -22.14 -1.68 -6.87
CA GLU A 99 -21.80 -0.40 -6.26
C GLU A 99 -20.36 -0.37 -5.71
N GLU A 100 -19.93 -1.38 -4.96
CA GLU A 100 -18.55 -1.46 -4.43
C GLU A 100 -17.52 -1.65 -5.55
N ILE A 101 -17.81 -2.50 -6.55
CA ILE A 101 -16.95 -2.72 -7.72
C ILE A 101 -16.93 -1.49 -8.61
N LYS A 102 -18.09 -0.83 -8.83
CA LYS A 102 -18.11 0.42 -9.62
C LYS A 102 -17.37 1.53 -8.89
N GLU A 103 -17.49 1.64 -7.56
CA GLU A 103 -16.69 2.58 -6.79
C GLU A 103 -15.19 2.27 -6.88
N GLU A 104 -14.78 1.01 -6.74
CA GLU A 104 -13.38 0.62 -6.79
C GLU A 104 -12.80 0.74 -8.21
N LEU A 105 -13.57 0.40 -9.24
CA LEU A 105 -13.20 0.52 -10.64
C LEU A 105 -13.20 1.99 -11.10
N GLU A 106 -14.12 2.82 -10.61
CA GLU A 106 -14.06 4.28 -10.77
C GLU A 106 -12.85 4.86 -10.05
N ARG A 107 -12.53 4.39 -8.83
CA ARG A 107 -11.29 4.78 -8.13
C ARG A 107 -10.05 4.39 -8.93
N LEU A 108 -9.99 3.17 -9.47
CA LEU A 108 -8.87 2.70 -10.29
C LEU A 108 -8.78 3.43 -11.64
N ARG A 109 -9.90 3.70 -12.31
CA ARG A 109 -9.94 4.51 -13.54
C ARG A 109 -9.47 5.92 -13.28
N ARG A 110 -10.01 6.60 -12.26
CA ARG A 110 -9.56 7.94 -11.85
C ARG A 110 -8.07 7.94 -11.51
N ARG A 111 -7.56 6.88 -10.87
CA ARG A 111 -6.13 6.74 -10.55
C ARG A 111 -5.28 6.56 -11.82
N LYS A 112 -5.65 5.66 -12.74
CA LYS A 112 -4.95 5.47 -14.02
C LYS A 112 -5.03 6.71 -14.91
N GLU A 113 -6.16 7.42 -14.93
CA GLU A 113 -6.32 8.68 -15.65
C GLU A 113 -5.45 9.77 -15.04
N GLN A 114 -5.44 9.90 -13.71
CA GLN A 114 -4.53 10.81 -13.01
C GLN A 114 -3.06 10.45 -13.28
N GLU A 115 -2.69 9.17 -13.31
CA GLU A 115 -1.35 8.70 -13.65
C GLU A 115 -0.98 9.05 -15.11
N LYS A 116 -1.90 8.87 -16.06
CA LYS A 116 -1.70 9.28 -17.45
C LYS A 116 -1.56 10.80 -17.59
N VAL A 117 -2.40 11.58 -16.93
CA VAL A 117 -2.34 13.05 -16.96
C VAL A 117 -1.05 13.55 -16.31
N SER A 118 -0.68 13.01 -15.14
CA SER A 118 0.56 13.37 -14.43
C SER A 118 1.84 12.91 -15.12
N ALA A 119 1.77 11.88 -15.97
CA ALA A 119 2.89 11.50 -16.84
C ALA A 119 3.16 12.56 -17.93
N HIS A 120 2.11 13.25 -18.42
CA HIS A 120 2.24 14.27 -19.46
C HIS A 120 2.44 15.68 -18.88
N VAL A 121 1.85 15.95 -17.71
CA VAL A 121 1.85 17.24 -17.04
C VAL A 121 2.47 17.09 -15.65
N GLN A 122 3.63 17.71 -15.44
CA GLN A 122 4.34 17.69 -14.17
C GLN A 122 4.28 19.08 -13.52
N PRO A 123 3.30 19.33 -12.64
CA PRO A 123 3.24 20.57 -11.87
C PRO A 123 4.22 20.50 -10.70
N SER A 124 5.14 21.44 -10.63
CA SER A 124 6.01 21.66 -9.48
C SER A 124 5.76 23.05 -8.90
N GLY A 125 5.95 23.21 -7.59
CA GLY A 125 5.72 24.50 -6.97
C GLY A 125 6.36 24.63 -5.61
N SER A 126 6.69 25.85 -5.23
CA SER A 126 7.15 26.18 -3.89
C SER A 126 6.44 27.42 -3.36
N ILE A 127 6.00 27.37 -2.12
CA ILE A 127 5.42 28.50 -1.40
C ILE A 127 6.31 28.75 -0.18
N LEU A 128 6.85 29.94 -0.06
CA LEU A 128 7.66 30.43 1.06
C LEU A 128 6.88 31.53 1.78
N ALA A 129 6.39 31.26 2.97
CA ALA A 129 5.67 32.24 3.78
C ALA A 129 6.52 32.69 4.98
N ASN A 130 7.15 33.86 4.89
CA ASN A 130 8.02 34.39 5.93
C ASN A 130 7.18 35.02 7.04
N LEU A 131 7.31 34.47 8.25
CA LEU A 131 6.60 34.95 9.44
C LEU A 131 7.58 35.58 10.43
N SER A 132 7.13 36.57 11.21
CA SER A 132 7.93 37.24 12.24
C SER A 132 7.19 37.34 13.56
N LEU A 133 7.72 36.65 14.58
CA LEU A 133 7.20 36.70 15.94
C LEU A 133 7.50 38.04 16.64
N PRO A 134 8.73 38.63 16.55
CA PRO A 134 9.00 39.94 17.15
C PRO A 134 8.05 41.03 16.63
N GLN A 135 7.82 41.06 15.32
CA GLN A 135 6.91 42.04 14.70
C GLN A 135 5.47 41.87 15.19
N PHE A 136 5.02 40.63 15.40
CA PHE A 136 3.70 40.36 15.97
C PHE A 136 3.57 40.81 17.42
N LEU A 137 4.60 40.56 18.25
CA LEU A 137 4.64 40.99 19.65
C LEU A 137 4.70 42.52 19.80
N GLU A 138 5.31 43.22 18.83
CA GLU A 138 5.34 44.68 18.73
C GLU A 138 4.01 45.29 18.22
N GLY A 139 2.96 44.48 18.03
CA GLY A 139 1.64 44.93 17.57
C GLY A 139 1.47 45.00 16.04
N GLY A 140 2.45 44.52 15.27
CA GLY A 140 2.40 44.43 13.82
C GLY A 140 1.79 43.12 13.29
N GLY A 141 1.75 42.99 11.95
CA GLY A 141 1.32 41.75 11.29
C GLY A 141 2.35 40.62 11.42
N VAL A 142 1.86 39.37 11.52
CA VAL A 142 2.70 38.16 11.61
C VAL A 142 3.45 37.87 10.30
N MET A 143 2.86 38.20 9.15
CA MET A 143 3.45 37.92 7.84
C MET A 143 4.41 39.05 7.42
N ARG A 144 5.68 38.72 7.23
CA ARG A 144 6.71 39.65 6.73
C ARG A 144 6.69 39.72 5.20
N GLY A 145 6.43 38.59 4.55
CA GLY A 145 6.35 38.48 3.10
C GLY A 145 6.10 37.06 2.64
N MET A 146 5.73 36.91 1.38
CA MET A 146 5.44 35.62 0.76
C MET A 146 6.13 35.55 -0.60
N ALA A 147 6.76 34.42 -0.91
CA ALA A 147 7.23 34.12 -2.24
C ALA A 147 6.60 32.82 -2.71
N MET A 148 6.19 32.77 -3.97
CA MET A 148 5.62 31.58 -4.59
C MET A 148 6.30 31.37 -5.94
N SER A 149 6.77 30.16 -6.21
CA SER A 149 7.14 29.71 -7.55
C SER A 149 6.21 28.56 -7.94
N SER A 150 5.72 28.58 -9.17
CA SER A 150 4.95 27.47 -9.73
C SER A 150 5.42 27.25 -11.15
N GLU A 151 5.58 26.01 -11.55
CA GLU A 151 5.99 25.61 -12.89
C GLU A 151 5.17 24.40 -13.32
N VAL A 152 4.66 24.44 -14.54
CA VAL A 152 3.96 23.34 -15.17
C VAL A 152 4.73 22.95 -16.41
N GLN A 153 5.31 21.76 -16.39
CA GLN A 153 5.98 21.19 -17.55
C GLN A 153 5.03 20.26 -18.31
N THR A 154 4.97 20.38 -19.63
CA THR A 154 4.19 19.51 -20.51
C THR A 154 5.03 19.04 -21.69
N GLN A 155 4.96 17.74 -22.02
CA GLN A 155 5.57 17.20 -23.23
C GLN A 155 4.63 17.41 -24.42
N ILE A 156 5.05 18.21 -25.40
CA ILE A 156 4.29 18.47 -26.64
C ILE A 156 4.55 17.34 -27.65
N SER A 157 5.78 16.84 -27.70
CA SER A 157 6.18 15.73 -28.57
C SER A 157 7.29 14.91 -27.89
N LYS A 158 7.69 13.79 -28.50
CA LYS A 158 8.80 12.96 -28.00
C LYS A 158 10.13 13.74 -27.84
N ARG A 159 10.29 14.87 -28.54
CA ARG A 159 11.51 15.70 -28.51
C ARG A 159 11.28 17.12 -27.99
N ASN A 160 10.03 17.54 -27.80
CA ASN A 160 9.69 18.91 -27.42
C ASN A 160 8.93 18.92 -26.09
N ALA A 161 9.43 19.71 -25.15
CA ALA A 161 8.72 20.00 -23.91
C ALA A 161 8.63 21.51 -23.73
N ILE A 162 7.49 21.96 -23.22
CA ILE A 162 7.30 23.34 -22.78
C ILE A 162 7.14 23.34 -21.27
N ALA A 163 7.77 24.29 -20.61
CA ALA A 163 7.52 24.58 -19.21
C ALA A 163 7.08 26.03 -19.08
N ILE A 164 5.97 26.23 -18.37
CA ILE A 164 5.44 27.55 -18.07
C ILE A 164 5.47 27.70 -16.57
N GLY A 165 6.19 28.71 -16.10
CA GLY A 165 6.32 29.01 -14.70
C GLY A 165 6.03 30.47 -14.37
N GLY A 166 5.82 30.72 -13.10
CA GLY A 166 5.65 32.04 -12.55
C GLY A 166 6.30 32.10 -11.18
N ASN A 167 7.02 33.19 -10.90
CA ASN A 167 7.42 33.56 -9.57
C ASN A 167 6.69 34.82 -9.12
N LEU A 168 6.28 34.83 -7.86
CA LEU A 168 5.61 35.95 -7.21
C LEU A 168 6.35 36.17 -5.90
N GLN A 169 6.64 37.42 -5.58
CA GLN A 169 7.26 37.80 -4.31
C GLN A 169 6.58 39.06 -3.79
N VAL A 170 6.13 39.00 -2.55
CA VAL A 170 5.54 40.11 -1.81
C VAL A 170 6.35 40.31 -0.54
N ASN A 171 6.80 41.53 -0.30
CA ASN A 171 7.52 41.93 0.90
C ASN A 171 6.95 43.25 1.41
N GLY A 172 6.33 43.23 2.59
CA GLY A 172 5.51 44.34 3.08
C GLY A 172 4.42 44.74 2.07
N ASN A 173 4.39 46.02 1.70
CA ASN A 173 3.39 46.58 0.77
C ASN A 173 3.82 46.52 -0.70
N SER A 174 5.02 46.02 -0.98
CA SER A 174 5.55 45.91 -2.34
C SER A 174 5.51 44.46 -2.80
N GLY A 175 5.00 44.25 -4.01
CA GLY A 175 4.95 42.93 -4.61
C GLY A 175 5.33 42.99 -6.07
N GLY A 176 5.79 41.87 -6.58
CA GLY A 176 5.94 41.71 -8.01
C GLY A 176 6.26 40.28 -8.38
N GLY A 177 6.23 40.01 -9.67
CA GLY A 177 6.43 38.67 -10.18
C GLY A 177 7.03 38.68 -11.56
N ALA A 178 7.41 37.50 -12.02
CA ALA A 178 7.77 37.26 -13.40
C ALA A 178 7.12 35.95 -13.87
N ALA A 179 6.68 35.95 -15.11
CA ALA A 179 6.33 34.73 -15.83
C ALA A 179 7.56 34.26 -16.60
N THR A 180 7.82 32.96 -16.59
CA THR A 180 8.93 32.31 -17.29
C THR A 180 8.36 31.25 -18.23
N VAL A 181 8.79 31.24 -19.48
CA VAL A 181 8.49 30.18 -20.45
C VAL A 181 9.81 29.55 -20.87
N VAL A 182 9.88 28.23 -20.81
CA VAL A 182 11.03 27.44 -21.24
C VAL A 182 10.59 26.47 -22.31
N LEU A 183 11.14 26.60 -23.51
CA LEU A 183 10.97 25.65 -24.59
C LEU A 183 12.21 24.76 -24.69
N ARG A 184 12.05 23.47 -24.42
CA ARG A 184 13.12 22.48 -24.53
C ARG A 184 12.93 21.65 -25.79
N HIS A 185 13.97 21.61 -26.62
CA HIS A 185 14.07 20.77 -27.80
C HIS A 185 15.23 19.77 -27.65
N GLN A 186 14.95 18.49 -27.84
CA GLN A 186 15.93 17.43 -27.80
C GLN A 186 16.53 17.24 -29.21
N LEU A 187 17.78 17.71 -29.39
CA LEU A 187 18.52 17.62 -30.65
C LEU A 187 18.98 16.19 -30.94
N SER A 188 19.42 15.46 -29.91
CA SER A 188 19.85 14.07 -29.99
C SER A 188 19.56 13.30 -28.69
N SER A 189 19.89 12.02 -28.62
CA SER A 189 19.79 11.24 -27.38
C SER A 189 20.67 11.81 -26.25
N VAL A 190 21.70 12.59 -26.58
CA VAL A 190 22.70 13.12 -25.64
C VAL A 190 22.75 14.64 -25.57
N SER A 191 21.96 15.36 -26.37
CA SER A 191 21.96 16.83 -26.39
C SER A 191 20.56 17.45 -26.44
N SER A 192 20.38 18.51 -25.67
CA SER A 192 19.17 19.33 -25.64
C SER A 192 19.50 20.81 -25.72
N ILE A 193 18.57 21.58 -26.24
CA ILE A 193 18.59 23.03 -26.24
C ILE A 193 17.32 23.55 -25.57
N GLU A 194 17.46 24.56 -24.74
CA GLU A 194 16.40 25.19 -23.95
C GLU A 194 16.40 26.68 -24.25
N PHE A 195 15.28 27.18 -24.76
CA PHE A 195 15.04 28.61 -24.95
C PHE A 195 14.23 29.11 -23.76
N MET A 196 14.72 30.14 -23.10
CA MET A 196 14.11 30.71 -21.90
C MET A 196 13.71 32.14 -22.21
N ALA A 197 12.46 32.49 -21.91
CA ALA A 197 11.99 33.86 -21.94
C ALA A 197 11.26 34.15 -20.64
N SER A 198 11.54 35.28 -20.01
CA SER A 198 10.79 35.74 -18.84
C SER A 198 10.38 37.19 -18.98
N ALA A 199 9.24 37.52 -18.40
CA ALA A 199 8.65 38.85 -18.42
C ALA A 199 8.18 39.23 -17.01
N GLY A 200 8.43 40.47 -16.60
CA GLY A 200 8.09 41.00 -15.28
C GLY A 200 9.32 41.58 -14.57
N LEU A 201 9.47 41.29 -13.27
CA LEU A 201 10.54 41.85 -12.43
C LEU A 201 11.96 41.49 -12.90
N ARG A 202 12.10 40.31 -13.51
CA ARG A 202 13.31 39.84 -14.19
C ARG A 202 12.90 39.49 -15.61
N SER A 203 13.07 40.43 -16.53
CA SER A 203 12.81 40.19 -17.95
C SER A 203 14.10 39.75 -18.62
N LEU A 204 14.20 38.50 -19.04
CA LEU A 204 15.39 37.94 -19.67
C LEU A 204 15.03 37.04 -20.84
N ILE A 205 15.91 36.97 -21.82
CA ILE A 205 15.86 36.00 -22.91
C ILE A 205 17.19 35.27 -22.91
N GLY A 206 17.15 33.94 -22.96
CA GLY A 206 18.34 33.14 -22.95
C GLY A 206 18.20 31.82 -23.68
N VAL A 207 19.35 31.24 -23.99
CA VAL A 207 19.47 29.93 -24.61
C VAL A 207 20.46 29.13 -23.77
N GLN A 208 20.07 27.92 -23.41
CA GLN A 208 20.89 26.97 -22.70
C GLN A 208 21.01 25.67 -23.51
N THR A 209 22.23 25.20 -23.73
CA THR A 209 22.52 23.93 -24.38
C THR A 209 23.09 22.97 -23.34
N SER A 210 22.55 21.76 -23.29
CA SER A 210 23.07 20.69 -22.43
C SER A 210 23.51 19.51 -23.29
N ARG A 211 24.66 18.93 -22.97
CA ARG A 211 25.21 17.77 -23.67
C ARG A 211 25.88 16.81 -22.70
N HIS A 212 25.57 15.53 -22.83
CA HIS A 212 26.36 14.45 -22.24
C HIS A 212 27.67 14.33 -23.03
N LEU A 213 28.80 14.70 -22.40
CA LEU A 213 30.14 14.59 -22.99
C LEU A 213 30.69 13.17 -22.88
N SER A 214 30.29 12.44 -21.84
CA SER A 214 30.59 11.02 -21.63
C SER A 214 29.45 10.36 -20.84
N LEU A 215 29.55 9.05 -20.59
CA LEU A 215 28.57 8.31 -19.76
C LEU A 215 28.39 8.93 -18.36
N HIS A 216 29.42 9.61 -17.85
CA HIS A 216 29.50 10.14 -16.49
C HIS A 216 29.62 11.66 -16.43
N SER A 217 29.67 12.36 -17.56
CA SER A 217 29.92 13.81 -17.59
C SER A 217 28.88 14.53 -18.44
N THR A 218 28.31 15.59 -17.88
CA THR A 218 27.38 16.47 -18.60
C THR A 218 27.86 17.91 -18.49
N ALA A 219 27.84 18.61 -19.62
CA ALA A 219 28.15 20.02 -19.69
C ALA A 219 26.92 20.77 -20.15
N THR A 220 26.69 21.91 -19.50
CA THR A 220 25.59 22.81 -19.81
C THR A 220 26.18 24.20 -20.02
N MET A 221 25.85 24.84 -21.12
CA MET A 221 26.30 26.18 -21.49
C MET A 221 25.07 27.03 -21.71
N GLY A 222 25.02 28.23 -21.14
CA GLY A 222 23.88 29.12 -21.28
C GLY A 222 24.32 30.56 -21.51
N ILE A 223 23.59 31.27 -22.35
CA ILE A 223 23.68 32.71 -22.52
C ILE A 223 22.31 33.30 -22.24
N ALA A 224 22.24 34.32 -21.40
CA ALA A 224 21.01 35.03 -21.10
C ALA A 224 21.25 36.53 -21.10
N MET A 225 20.42 37.27 -21.81
CA MET A 225 20.41 38.73 -21.84
C MET A 225 19.26 39.24 -20.99
N SER A 226 19.55 40.14 -20.07
CA SER A 226 18.54 40.87 -19.31
C SER A 226 18.01 42.03 -20.16
N LEU A 227 16.71 42.07 -20.38
CA LEU A 227 16.03 43.08 -21.20
C LEU A 227 15.90 44.43 -20.51
N ARG A 228 16.20 44.50 -19.20
CA ARG A 228 16.04 45.72 -18.41
C ARG A 228 17.25 46.64 -18.48
N ASP A 229 18.44 46.06 -18.38
CA ASP A 229 19.74 46.74 -18.29
C ASP A 229 20.68 46.35 -19.45
N GLY A 230 20.26 45.42 -20.32
CA GLY A 230 21.08 44.94 -21.44
C GLY A 230 22.26 44.07 -21.01
N SER A 231 22.34 43.67 -19.74
CA SER A 231 23.46 42.85 -19.26
C SER A 231 23.38 41.43 -19.80
N ILE A 232 24.54 40.87 -20.12
CA ILE A 232 24.68 39.50 -20.63
C ILE A 232 25.27 38.63 -19.53
N ASN A 233 24.60 37.53 -19.23
CA ASN A 233 25.03 36.49 -18.33
C ASN A 233 25.38 35.24 -19.14
N LEU A 234 26.65 34.86 -19.09
CA LEU A 234 27.14 33.58 -19.59
C LEU A 234 27.23 32.62 -18.41
N SER A 235 26.76 31.40 -18.61
CA SER A 235 26.83 30.35 -17.60
C SER A 235 27.38 29.08 -18.23
N ASN A 236 28.19 28.37 -17.47
CA ASN A 236 28.77 27.12 -17.89
C ASN A 236 28.85 26.19 -16.67
N SER A 237 28.14 25.07 -16.71
CA SER A 237 28.09 24.09 -15.64
C SER A 237 28.54 22.74 -16.13
N TRP A 238 29.46 22.13 -15.38
CA TRP A 238 30.00 20.80 -15.64
C TRP A 238 29.64 19.93 -14.45
N THR A 239 28.93 18.84 -14.70
CA THR A 239 28.65 17.84 -13.66
C THR A 239 29.28 16.53 -14.07
N ARG A 240 29.99 15.90 -13.13
CA ARG A 240 30.65 14.62 -13.35
C ARG A 240 30.30 13.65 -12.23
N GLN A 241 29.90 12.46 -12.58
CA GLN A 241 29.81 11.34 -11.65
C GLN A 241 31.24 10.87 -11.32
N LEU A 242 31.66 11.06 -10.08
CA LEU A 242 33.00 10.72 -9.58
C LEU A 242 33.03 9.28 -9.03
N SER A 243 31.91 8.80 -8.50
CA SER A 243 31.69 7.41 -8.11
C SER A 243 30.21 7.04 -8.29
N GLU A 244 29.82 5.79 -8.04
CA GLU A 244 28.40 5.37 -8.07
C GLU A 244 27.50 6.24 -7.18
N THR A 245 28.04 6.70 -6.05
CA THR A 245 27.30 7.46 -5.03
C THR A 245 27.64 8.95 -5.00
N THR A 246 28.67 9.40 -5.74
CA THR A 246 29.20 10.78 -5.64
C THR A 246 29.20 11.48 -6.99
N ARG A 247 28.69 12.71 -7.01
CA ARG A 247 28.71 13.61 -8.16
C ARG A 247 29.43 14.90 -7.77
N GLY A 248 30.33 15.35 -8.63
CA GLY A 248 30.93 16.69 -8.55
C GLY A 248 30.23 17.63 -9.52
N ASN A 249 30.18 18.91 -9.17
CA ASN A 249 29.71 19.96 -10.05
C ASN A 249 30.65 21.17 -9.98
N ILE A 250 30.90 21.77 -11.13
CA ILE A 250 31.58 23.05 -11.27
C ILE A 250 30.64 23.95 -12.06
N GLN A 251 30.45 25.18 -11.61
CA GLN A 251 29.63 26.17 -12.29
C GLN A 251 30.38 27.48 -12.37
N LEU A 252 30.51 27.99 -13.59
CA LEU A 252 31.02 29.30 -13.91
C LEU A 252 29.84 30.16 -14.36
N VAL A 253 29.71 31.35 -13.78
CA VAL A 253 28.79 32.39 -14.21
C VAL A 253 29.63 33.63 -14.47
N LEU A 254 29.51 34.21 -15.66
CA LEU A 254 30.18 35.45 -16.08
C LEU A 254 29.11 36.47 -16.43
N GLY A 255 29.22 37.67 -15.89
CA GLY A 255 28.22 38.73 -16.01
C GLY A 255 28.43 39.80 -14.93
N PRO A 256 27.41 40.61 -14.61
CA PRO A 256 27.50 41.63 -13.55
C PRO A 256 27.91 41.05 -12.19
N GLU A 257 27.43 39.84 -11.87
CA GLU A 257 27.85 39.08 -10.69
C GLU A 257 28.56 37.79 -11.12
N SER A 258 29.81 37.94 -11.55
CA SER A 258 30.63 36.81 -11.96
C SER A 258 31.01 35.94 -10.76
N ALA A 259 30.87 34.62 -10.89
CA ALA A 259 31.18 33.67 -9.83
C ALA A 259 31.57 32.28 -10.35
N VAL A 260 32.42 31.62 -9.57
CA VAL A 260 32.77 30.21 -9.71
C VAL A 260 32.23 29.46 -8.49
N ALA A 261 31.50 28.38 -8.73
CA ALA A 261 31.07 27.46 -7.69
C ALA A 261 31.63 26.07 -7.97
N VAL A 262 32.13 25.41 -6.92
CA VAL A 262 32.61 24.04 -6.96
C VAL A 262 31.93 23.30 -5.83
N GLY A 263 31.26 22.19 -6.17
CA GLY A 263 30.55 21.38 -5.21
C GLY A 263 30.66 19.90 -5.49
N TRP A 264 30.27 19.14 -4.49
CA TRP A 264 30.09 17.70 -4.59
C TRP A 264 28.88 17.28 -3.79
N GLN A 265 28.22 16.22 -4.24
CA GLN A 265 27.09 15.59 -3.59
C GLN A 265 27.29 14.09 -3.56
N LYS A 266 27.23 13.52 -2.37
CA LYS A 266 27.22 12.09 -2.10
C LYS A 266 25.83 11.66 -1.61
N LYS A 267 25.29 10.61 -2.21
CA LYS A 267 23.98 10.05 -1.85
C LYS A 267 24.06 8.52 -1.80
N GLU A 268 23.88 8.00 -0.60
CA GLU A 268 23.76 6.58 -0.25
C GLU A 268 22.34 6.30 0.29
N GLU A 269 22.01 5.05 0.60
CA GLU A 269 20.67 4.69 1.10
C GLU A 269 20.32 5.36 2.44
N LYS A 270 21.30 5.42 3.35
CA LYS A 270 21.14 5.96 4.70
C LYS A 270 21.72 7.36 4.87
N LEU A 271 22.60 7.80 3.98
CA LEU A 271 23.40 9.01 4.17
C LEU A 271 23.38 9.87 2.91
N SER A 272 23.20 11.17 3.08
CA SER A 272 23.38 12.13 2.00
C SER A 272 24.17 13.31 2.52
N ALA A 273 25.28 13.62 1.85
CA ALA A 273 26.14 14.74 2.17
C ALA A 273 26.39 15.55 0.91
N ALA A 274 26.47 16.87 1.01
CA ALA A 274 27.00 17.69 -0.06
C ALA A 274 27.65 18.93 0.50
N ALA A 275 28.63 19.44 -0.22
CA ALA A 275 29.25 20.72 0.06
C ALA A 275 29.48 21.48 -1.23
N GLU A 276 29.40 22.80 -1.15
CA GLU A 276 29.60 23.70 -2.28
C GLU A 276 30.32 24.95 -1.79
N ILE A 277 31.35 25.36 -2.51
CA ILE A 277 32.10 26.60 -2.30
C ILE A 277 31.84 27.48 -3.52
N LYS A 278 31.32 28.68 -3.29
CA LYS A 278 31.08 29.72 -4.28
C LYS A 278 31.98 30.90 -4.00
N ILE A 279 32.74 31.32 -5.01
CA ILE A 279 33.61 32.48 -4.99
C ILE A 279 33.18 33.37 -6.15
N GLY A 280 32.63 34.53 -5.82
CA GLY A 280 32.23 35.56 -6.78
C GLY A 280 33.01 36.84 -6.59
N THR A 281 32.86 37.74 -7.55
CA THR A 281 33.49 39.07 -7.53
C THR A 281 33.05 39.91 -6.35
N SER A 282 31.79 39.76 -5.90
CA SER A 282 31.18 40.53 -4.83
C SER A 282 30.82 39.71 -3.58
N SER A 283 30.90 38.38 -3.65
CA SER A 283 30.53 37.51 -2.52
C SER A 283 31.27 36.18 -2.56
N PHE A 284 31.65 35.69 -1.39
CA PHE A 284 32.09 34.30 -1.21
C PHE A 284 31.15 33.59 -0.23
N GLY A 285 31.02 32.28 -0.39
CA GLY A 285 30.29 31.45 0.55
C GLY A 285 30.58 29.97 0.39
N ALA A 286 30.58 29.24 1.49
CA ALA A 286 30.62 27.80 1.56
C ALA A 286 29.32 27.30 2.20
N THR A 287 28.74 26.25 1.62
CA THR A 287 27.59 25.55 2.19
C THR A 287 27.94 24.09 2.35
N ALA A 288 27.51 23.49 3.45
CA ALA A 288 27.64 22.08 3.72
C ALA A 288 26.30 21.57 4.26
N HIS A 289 25.86 20.41 3.81
CA HIS A 289 24.69 19.76 4.36
C HIS A 289 24.91 18.27 4.50
N TYR A 290 24.43 17.74 5.61
CA TYR A 290 24.52 16.36 6.01
C TYR A 290 23.14 15.87 6.44
N THR A 291 22.66 14.80 5.83
CA THR A 291 21.37 14.19 6.11
C THR A 291 21.58 12.72 6.41
N HIS A 292 21.10 12.28 7.58
CA HIS A 292 21.20 10.88 8.00
C HIS A 292 19.80 10.30 8.18
N ARG A 293 19.53 9.19 7.53
CA ARG A 293 18.24 8.49 7.54
C ARG A 293 18.26 7.38 8.57
N PHE A 294 17.57 7.60 9.69
CA PHE A 294 17.46 6.64 10.78
C PHE A 294 16.50 5.49 10.47
N SER A 295 15.49 5.74 9.63
CA SER A 295 14.47 4.76 9.24
C SER A 295 13.91 5.07 7.85
N ALA A 296 13.17 4.13 7.27
CA ALA A 296 12.41 4.37 6.04
C ALA A 296 11.50 5.62 6.13
N LYS A 297 11.06 6.00 7.35
CA LYS A 297 10.19 7.15 7.58
C LYS A 297 10.86 8.37 8.22
N SER A 298 12.07 8.29 8.78
CA SER A 298 12.66 9.41 9.54
C SER A 298 14.10 9.69 9.15
N HIS A 299 14.44 10.98 9.09
CA HIS A 299 15.78 11.47 8.79
C HIS A 299 16.12 12.72 9.61
N GLY A 300 17.38 12.86 9.99
CA GLY A 300 17.96 14.08 10.56
C GLY A 300 18.73 14.84 9.49
N ARG A 301 18.81 16.16 9.64
CA ARG A 301 19.54 17.05 8.74
C ARG A 301 20.29 18.11 9.54
N ILE A 302 21.53 18.33 9.16
CA ILE A 302 22.39 19.42 9.63
C ILE A 302 22.87 20.15 8.39
N SER A 303 22.72 21.47 8.34
CA SER A 303 23.29 22.34 7.30
C SER A 303 24.06 23.48 7.92
N GLY A 304 25.16 23.86 7.29
CA GLY A 304 25.91 25.07 7.61
C GLY A 304 26.07 25.92 6.35
N ARG A 305 25.92 27.23 6.48
CA ARG A 305 26.25 28.22 5.46
C ARG A 305 27.16 29.26 6.08
N VAL A 306 28.30 29.52 5.45
CA VAL A 306 29.27 30.53 5.84
C VAL A 306 29.61 31.35 4.62
N GLY A 307 29.74 32.66 4.74
CA GLY A 307 30.06 33.53 3.62
C GLY A 307 30.11 34.98 4.05
N SER A 308 30.50 35.84 3.10
CA SER A 308 30.68 37.29 3.29
C SER A 308 29.57 37.98 4.07
N SER A 309 28.31 37.61 3.87
CA SER A 309 27.13 38.19 4.54
C SER A 309 26.23 37.16 5.23
N ASN A 310 26.60 35.88 5.20
CA ASN A 310 25.77 34.77 5.67
C ASN A 310 26.55 33.86 6.60
N LEU A 311 26.15 33.79 7.86
CA LEU A 311 26.57 32.74 8.78
C LEU A 311 25.31 32.14 9.39
N GLU A 312 25.04 30.88 9.09
CA GLU A 312 23.82 30.17 9.46
C GLU A 312 24.11 28.69 9.72
N ILE A 313 23.64 28.17 10.85
CA ILE A 313 23.65 26.75 11.18
C ILE A 313 22.20 26.30 11.33
N GLU A 314 21.83 25.28 10.56
CA GLU A 314 20.52 24.66 10.55
C GLU A 314 20.62 23.23 11.10
N ILE A 315 19.79 22.89 12.08
CA ILE A 315 19.70 21.55 12.65
C ILE A 315 18.23 21.15 12.72
N GLY A 316 17.90 19.95 12.27
CA GLY A 316 16.55 19.45 12.45
C GLY A 316 16.33 18.08 11.85
N GLY A 317 15.08 17.76 11.58
CA GLY A 317 14.71 16.45 11.10
C GLY A 317 13.37 16.45 10.40
N GLY A 318 13.14 15.39 9.64
CA GLY A 318 11.89 15.17 8.95
C GLY A 318 11.34 13.77 9.16
N ARG A 319 10.04 13.67 8.96
CA ARG A 319 9.32 12.42 8.94
C ARG A 319 8.41 12.33 7.73
N LYS A 320 8.45 11.18 7.06
CA LYS A 320 7.52 10.79 6.02
C LYS A 320 6.19 10.40 6.67
N ILE A 321 5.15 11.20 6.44
CA ILE A 321 3.80 11.03 6.99
C ILE A 321 2.97 10.12 6.06
N SER A 322 3.13 10.29 4.75
CA SER A 322 2.44 9.51 3.71
C SER A 322 3.44 9.06 2.64
N GLN A 323 3.03 8.21 1.70
CA GLN A 323 3.85 7.82 0.54
C GLN A 323 4.37 9.04 -0.25
N PHE A 324 3.59 10.13 -0.28
CA PHE A 324 3.89 11.34 -1.04
C PHE A 324 4.19 12.57 -0.18
N SER A 325 4.07 12.50 1.15
CA SER A 325 4.19 13.67 2.03
C SER A 325 5.27 13.49 3.09
N THR A 326 6.19 14.45 3.16
CA THR A 326 7.20 14.54 4.23
C THR A 326 7.13 15.89 4.90
N VAL A 327 7.12 15.89 6.23
CA VAL A 327 7.20 17.10 7.04
C VAL A 327 8.60 17.19 7.63
N ARG A 328 9.16 18.40 7.65
CA ARG A 328 10.46 18.71 8.25
C ARG A 328 10.31 19.90 9.18
N MET A 329 11.06 19.84 10.27
CA MET A 329 11.20 20.93 11.20
C MET A 329 12.70 21.18 11.35
N LEU A 330 13.11 22.40 11.00
CA LEU A 330 14.51 22.82 11.01
C LEU A 330 14.63 24.04 11.90
N TYR A 331 15.60 23.99 12.81
CA TYR A 331 15.99 25.09 13.65
C TYR A 331 17.22 25.76 13.04
N SER A 332 17.15 27.06 12.79
CA SER A 332 18.25 27.80 12.19
C SER A 332 18.72 28.91 13.11
N VAL A 333 20.03 29.01 13.30
CA VAL A 333 20.68 30.07 14.06
C VAL A 333 21.72 30.71 13.16
N GLY A 334 21.58 32.02 12.92
CA GLY A 334 22.54 32.75 12.11
C GLY A 334 22.53 34.25 12.39
N ILE A 335 23.42 34.98 11.74
CA ILE A 335 23.56 36.45 11.92
C ILE A 335 22.25 37.19 11.58
N GLN A 336 21.43 36.63 10.69
CA GLN A 336 20.10 37.19 10.34
C GLN A 336 19.01 36.94 11.40
N GLY A 337 19.32 36.18 12.45
CA GLY A 337 18.44 35.85 13.55
C GLY A 337 18.25 34.34 13.76
N ILE A 338 17.32 34.03 14.66
CA ILE A 338 16.94 32.67 15.02
C ILE A 338 15.61 32.35 14.33
N PHE A 339 15.58 31.26 13.55
CA PHE A 339 14.42 30.84 12.79
C PHE A 339 13.96 29.43 13.11
N TRP A 340 12.66 29.24 13.06
CA TRP A 340 11.99 27.95 13.01
C TRP A 340 11.42 27.74 11.62
N LYS A 341 11.99 26.81 10.85
CA LYS A 341 11.53 26.52 9.48
C LYS A 341 10.70 25.24 9.48
N PHE A 342 9.42 25.39 9.16
CA PHE A 342 8.53 24.26 8.89
C PHE A 342 8.50 24.01 7.38
N GLU A 343 8.82 22.80 6.95
CA GLU A 343 8.71 22.41 5.53
C GLU A 343 7.74 21.24 5.36
N LEU A 344 6.76 21.42 4.49
CA LEU A 344 5.89 20.35 4.01
C LEU A 344 6.22 20.09 2.54
N HIS A 345 6.75 18.91 2.23
CA HIS A 345 6.95 18.45 0.86
C HIS A 345 5.83 17.46 0.54
N ARG A 346 5.04 17.72 -0.50
CA ARG A 346 3.99 16.84 -1.00
C ARG A 346 4.16 16.66 -2.51
N GLY A 347 4.64 15.50 -2.95
CA GLY A 347 5.06 15.31 -4.34
C GLY A 347 6.12 16.35 -4.74
N ASP A 348 5.90 17.03 -5.86
CA ASP A 348 6.78 18.11 -6.36
C ASP A 348 6.39 19.51 -5.84
N GLN A 349 5.48 19.57 -4.86
CA GLN A 349 5.10 20.81 -4.19
C GLN A 349 5.77 20.94 -2.82
N LYS A 350 6.25 22.14 -2.50
CA LYS A 350 6.96 22.47 -1.25
C LYS A 350 6.34 23.69 -0.58
N LEU A 351 5.92 23.57 0.66
CA LEU A 351 5.52 24.71 1.50
C LEU A 351 6.60 24.89 2.58
N ILE A 352 7.20 26.07 2.64
CA ILE A 352 8.25 26.43 3.59
C ILE A 352 7.76 27.65 4.38
N VAL A 353 7.70 27.52 5.69
CA VAL A 353 7.23 28.58 6.60
C VAL A 353 8.34 28.85 7.62
N PRO A 354 9.29 29.76 7.33
CA PRO A 354 10.27 30.21 8.30
C PRO A 354 9.64 31.25 9.24
N ILE A 355 9.68 30.96 10.53
CA ILE A 355 9.23 31.83 11.61
C ILE A 355 10.46 32.44 12.26
N LEU A 356 10.65 33.75 12.09
CA LEU A 356 11.68 34.50 12.81
C LEU A 356 11.26 34.63 14.28
N LEU A 357 12.06 34.06 15.18
CA LEU A 357 11.81 34.09 16.62
C LEU A 357 12.52 35.25 17.30
N SER A 358 13.76 35.56 16.90
CA SER A 358 14.54 36.66 17.45
C SER A 358 15.47 37.24 16.41
N ARG A 359 15.61 38.58 16.40
CA ARG A 359 16.59 39.32 15.59
C ARG A 359 17.98 39.32 16.24
N HIS A 360 18.05 39.11 17.56
CA HIS A 360 19.30 39.12 18.31
C HIS A 360 19.79 37.70 18.58
N LEU A 361 21.08 37.50 18.34
CA LEU A 361 21.78 36.24 18.55
C LEU A 361 22.28 36.19 20.01
N ASN A 362 21.38 35.77 20.91
CA ASN A 362 21.70 35.55 22.32
C ASN A 362 21.64 34.05 22.61
N ALA A 363 22.68 33.50 23.26
CA ALA A 363 22.75 32.09 23.63
C ALA A 363 21.57 31.64 24.50
N VAL A 364 21.09 32.48 25.41
CA VAL A 364 19.94 32.17 26.28
C VAL A 364 18.64 32.08 25.47
N ILE A 365 18.46 33.01 24.53
CA ILE A 365 17.29 33.00 23.65
C ILE A 365 17.36 31.78 22.73
N ALA A 366 18.52 31.51 22.14
CA ALA A 366 18.73 30.39 21.22
C ALA A 366 18.51 29.02 21.87
N THR A 367 18.92 28.84 23.13
CA THR A 367 18.64 27.58 23.86
C THR A 367 17.17 27.49 24.24
N GLY A 368 16.56 28.57 24.73
CA GLY A 368 15.14 28.63 25.08
C GLY A 368 14.22 28.35 23.89
N THR A 369 14.46 28.99 22.75
CA THR A 369 13.67 28.82 21.51
C THR A 369 13.83 27.44 20.87
N PHE A 370 14.91 26.72 21.20
CA PHE A 370 15.07 25.33 20.81
C PHE A 370 14.35 24.38 21.78
N ALA A 371 14.55 24.57 23.09
CA ALA A 371 14.11 23.64 24.13
C ALA A 371 12.59 23.68 24.40
N ILE A 372 11.97 24.87 24.38
CA ILE A 372 10.54 25.02 24.73
C ILE A 372 9.64 24.28 23.74
N PRO A 373 9.74 24.51 22.41
CA PRO A 373 8.82 23.84 21.49
C PRO A 373 9.13 22.35 21.28
N THR A 374 10.39 21.93 21.42
CA THR A 374 10.78 20.52 21.34
C THR A 374 10.24 19.72 22.53
N SER A 375 10.34 20.30 23.74
CA SER A 375 9.70 19.76 24.95
C SER A 375 8.17 19.70 24.79
N LEU A 376 7.56 20.77 24.28
CA LEU A 376 6.12 20.82 24.03
C LEU A 376 5.66 19.74 23.04
N TYR A 377 6.40 19.54 21.94
CA TYR A 377 6.11 18.46 20.98
C TYR A 377 6.19 17.08 21.64
N PHE A 378 7.18 16.83 22.50
CA PHE A 378 7.32 15.54 23.17
C PHE A 378 6.18 15.29 24.18
N LEU A 379 5.76 16.32 24.91
CA LEU A 379 4.60 16.27 25.81
C LEU A 379 3.31 15.98 25.03
N LEU A 380 3.01 16.75 23.99
CA LEU A 380 1.82 16.54 23.15
C LEU A 380 1.80 15.15 22.51
N LYS A 381 2.96 14.69 22.02
CA LYS A 381 3.08 13.35 21.42
C LYS A 381 2.80 12.23 22.43
N THR A 382 3.32 12.37 23.64
CA THR A 382 3.23 11.32 24.68
C THR A 382 1.85 11.28 25.33
N PHE A 383 1.28 12.44 25.64
CA PHE A 383 0.03 12.55 26.39
C PHE A 383 -1.23 12.68 25.53
N ILE A 384 -1.16 13.18 24.30
CA ILE A 384 -2.34 13.37 23.45
C ILE A 384 -2.32 12.42 22.25
N VAL A 385 -1.26 12.48 21.44
CA VAL A 385 -1.23 11.77 20.14
C VAL A 385 -1.19 10.25 20.32
N LYS A 386 -0.26 9.75 21.15
CA LYS A 386 -0.10 8.30 21.38
C LYS A 386 -1.38 7.64 21.93
N PRO A 387 -2.03 8.14 23.00
CA PRO A 387 -3.24 7.50 23.50
C PRO A 387 -4.40 7.56 22.50
N TYR A 388 -4.53 8.64 21.72
CA TYR A 388 -5.55 8.74 20.68
C TYR A 388 -5.39 7.66 19.59
N TYR A 389 -4.17 7.47 19.06
CA TYR A 389 -3.90 6.44 18.06
C TYR A 389 -4.16 5.04 18.58
N LEU A 390 -3.71 4.73 19.81
CA LEU A 390 -3.94 3.43 20.43
C LEU A 390 -5.43 3.15 20.64
N LYS A 391 -6.22 4.16 21.04
CA LYS A 391 -7.68 4.04 21.17
C LYS A 391 -8.34 3.72 19.81
N ARG A 392 -7.91 4.41 18.75
CA ARG A 392 -8.43 4.17 17.39
C ARG A 392 -8.06 2.79 16.85
N GLU A 393 -6.85 2.31 17.10
CA GLU A 393 -6.44 0.95 16.73
C GLU A 393 -7.26 -0.10 17.48
N LYS A 394 -7.50 0.09 18.78
CA LYS A 394 -8.39 -0.79 19.56
C LYS A 394 -9.81 -0.81 19.02
N GLN A 395 -10.37 0.34 18.63
CA GLN A 395 -11.69 0.40 18.01
C GLN A 395 -11.75 -0.36 16.68
N LYS A 396 -10.76 -0.17 15.81
CA LYS A 396 -10.68 -0.93 14.54
C LYS A 396 -10.53 -2.43 14.76
N ALA A 397 -9.73 -2.83 15.74
CA ALA A 397 -9.58 -4.25 16.10
C ALA A 397 -10.91 -4.82 16.59
N LEU A 398 -11.63 -4.09 17.45
CA LEU A 398 -12.95 -4.50 17.94
C LEU A 398 -14.00 -4.58 16.80
N GLU A 399 -14.00 -3.62 15.88
CA GLU A 399 -14.86 -3.65 14.69
C GLU A 399 -14.58 -4.86 13.81
N ASN A 400 -13.29 -5.20 13.59
CA ASN A 400 -12.93 -6.39 12.82
C ASN A 400 -13.39 -7.67 13.52
N VAL A 401 -13.21 -7.79 14.84
CA VAL A 401 -13.70 -8.96 15.60
C VAL A 401 -15.22 -9.09 15.51
N LYS A 402 -15.97 -7.97 15.59
CA LYS A 402 -17.43 -7.98 15.40
C LYS A 402 -17.85 -8.40 14.00
N LYS A 403 -17.14 -7.93 12.96
CA LYS A 403 -17.40 -8.34 11.57
C LYS A 403 -17.13 -9.83 11.36
N THR A 404 -15.99 -10.33 11.85
CA THR A 404 -15.63 -11.74 11.73
C THR A 404 -16.62 -12.64 12.47
N SER A 405 -17.03 -12.29 13.69
CA SER A 405 -18.02 -13.08 14.44
C SER A 405 -19.39 -13.14 13.76
N ALA A 406 -19.88 -12.04 13.19
CA ALA A 406 -21.12 -12.02 12.42
C ALA A 406 -21.03 -12.92 11.17
N GLN A 407 -19.91 -12.85 10.43
CA GLN A 407 -19.66 -13.70 9.26
C GLN A 407 -19.64 -15.20 9.61
N VAL A 408 -19.00 -15.58 10.73
CA VAL A 408 -18.95 -16.98 11.18
C VAL A 408 -20.35 -17.49 11.54
N GLN A 409 -21.19 -16.68 12.19
CA GLN A 409 -22.56 -17.06 12.53
C GLN A 409 -23.42 -17.29 11.28
N GLU A 410 -23.32 -16.41 10.29
CA GLU A 410 -24.02 -16.56 9.01
C GLU A 410 -23.56 -17.80 8.24
N ALA A 411 -22.25 -18.03 8.15
CA ALA A 411 -21.68 -19.21 7.51
C ALA A 411 -22.09 -20.52 8.20
N ARG A 412 -22.16 -20.53 9.55
CA ARG A 412 -22.63 -21.68 10.33
C ARG A 412 -24.10 -21.97 10.07
N ALA A 413 -24.95 -20.96 10.07
CA ALA A 413 -26.37 -21.12 9.75
C ALA A 413 -26.58 -21.65 8.33
N ALA A 414 -25.78 -21.19 7.36
CA ALA A 414 -25.80 -21.70 5.99
C ALA A 414 -25.35 -23.16 5.89
N ALA A 415 -24.31 -23.55 6.63
CA ALA A 415 -23.83 -24.94 6.70
C ALA A 415 -24.89 -25.87 7.31
N GLU A 416 -25.49 -25.50 8.44
CA GLU A 416 -26.56 -26.28 9.10
C GLU A 416 -27.77 -26.47 8.16
N LYS A 417 -28.18 -25.41 7.45
CA LYS A 417 -29.22 -25.47 6.42
C LYS A 417 -28.86 -26.43 5.26
N ALA A 418 -27.62 -26.40 4.78
CA ALA A 418 -27.15 -27.35 3.76
C ALA A 418 -27.16 -28.80 4.27
N GLN A 419 -26.75 -29.04 5.53
CA GLN A 419 -26.78 -30.36 6.15
C GLN A 419 -28.20 -30.94 6.23
N GLN A 420 -29.20 -30.10 6.54
CA GLN A 420 -30.61 -30.52 6.57
C GLN A 420 -31.11 -31.05 5.22
N LEU A 421 -30.68 -30.43 4.11
CA LEU A 421 -31.04 -30.89 2.75
C LEU A 421 -30.43 -32.26 2.41
N LEU A 422 -29.24 -32.55 2.96
CA LEU A 422 -28.53 -33.81 2.74
C LEU A 422 -29.09 -34.97 3.59
N GLN A 423 -29.67 -34.66 4.74
CA GLN A 423 -30.04 -35.64 5.78
C GLN A 423 -30.78 -36.88 5.24
N ASN A 424 -31.79 -36.69 4.38
CA ASN A 424 -32.57 -37.79 3.81
C ASN A 424 -31.74 -38.71 2.92
N VAL A 425 -30.85 -38.15 2.09
CA VAL A 425 -30.00 -38.93 1.19
C VAL A 425 -28.89 -39.63 1.98
N THR A 426 -28.29 -38.91 2.94
CA THR A 426 -27.28 -39.43 3.84
C THR A 426 -27.80 -40.62 4.65
N ASN A 427 -29.00 -40.53 5.23
CA ASN A 427 -29.57 -41.62 6.02
C ASN A 427 -29.78 -42.88 5.18
N ARG A 428 -30.26 -42.73 3.94
CA ARG A 428 -30.41 -43.87 3.01
C ARG A 428 -29.07 -44.51 2.65
N LYS A 429 -28.05 -43.71 2.33
CA LYS A 429 -26.69 -44.21 2.07
C LYS A 429 -26.10 -44.91 3.28
N ARG A 430 -26.24 -44.31 4.46
CA ARG A 430 -25.76 -44.87 5.73
C ARG A 430 -26.40 -46.22 6.04
N SER A 431 -27.73 -46.34 5.90
CA SER A 431 -28.43 -47.62 6.10
C SER A 431 -27.91 -48.70 5.15
N ARG A 432 -27.73 -48.36 3.87
CA ARG A 432 -27.18 -49.31 2.88
C ARG A 432 -25.76 -49.77 3.23
N GLN A 433 -24.90 -48.85 3.65
CA GLN A 433 -23.54 -49.20 4.09
C GLN A 433 -23.56 -50.07 5.35
N LEU A 434 -24.47 -49.80 6.28
CA LEU A 434 -24.63 -50.59 7.51
C LEU A 434 -25.09 -52.02 7.22
N GLU A 435 -26.01 -52.21 6.26
CA GLU A 435 -26.45 -53.53 5.80
C GLU A 435 -25.33 -54.33 5.12
N THR A 436 -24.45 -53.66 4.37
CA THR A 436 -23.33 -54.31 3.66
C THR A 436 -22.05 -54.41 4.51
N GLY A 437 -22.08 -54.01 5.79
CA GLY A 437 -20.89 -53.97 6.66
C GLY A 437 -19.82 -52.96 6.21
N GLY A 438 -20.19 -51.99 5.37
CA GLY A 438 -19.31 -50.96 4.82
C GLY A 438 -19.01 -49.83 5.80
N LEU A 439 -18.39 -48.76 5.28
CA LEU A 439 -17.93 -47.63 6.08
C LEU A 439 -19.10 -46.76 6.55
N VAL A 440 -19.23 -46.58 7.86
CA VAL A 440 -20.23 -45.69 8.48
C VAL A 440 -19.55 -44.76 9.48
N ILE A 441 -19.74 -43.46 9.34
CA ILE A 441 -19.14 -42.47 10.24
C ILE A 441 -20.09 -42.26 11.42
N THR A 442 -19.61 -42.52 12.63
CA THR A 442 -20.42 -42.43 13.84
C THR A 442 -20.44 -41.02 14.40
N LYS A 443 -19.31 -40.31 14.31
CA LYS A 443 -19.16 -38.94 14.82
C LYS A 443 -18.03 -38.24 14.07
N ALA A 444 -18.23 -37.00 13.65
CA ALA A 444 -17.20 -36.19 13.04
C ALA A 444 -17.31 -34.73 13.43
N VAL A 445 -16.18 -34.16 13.86
CA VAL A 445 -16.12 -32.84 14.50
C VAL A 445 -14.98 -32.02 13.90
N TYR A 446 -15.29 -30.81 13.44
CA TYR A 446 -14.35 -29.89 12.81
C TYR A 446 -14.23 -28.59 13.62
N GLY A 447 -13.02 -28.18 13.97
CA GLY A 447 -12.85 -26.96 14.77
C GLY A 447 -11.44 -26.72 15.28
N SER A 448 -11.30 -25.76 16.21
CA SER A 448 -9.98 -25.40 16.78
C SER A 448 -9.39 -26.55 17.59
N GLN A 449 -8.08 -26.75 17.50
CA GLN A 449 -7.39 -27.82 18.23
C GLN A 449 -7.58 -27.72 19.76
N LYS A 450 -7.69 -26.50 20.29
CA LYS A 450 -7.90 -26.25 21.73
C LYS A 450 -9.32 -26.63 22.16
N ALA A 451 -10.32 -26.42 21.30
CA ALA A 451 -11.70 -26.78 21.60
C ALA A 451 -11.92 -28.29 21.48
N LEU A 452 -11.26 -28.97 20.54
CA LEU A 452 -11.32 -30.43 20.40
C LEU A 452 -10.75 -31.14 21.65
N LYS A 453 -9.54 -30.78 22.10
CA LYS A 453 -8.90 -31.42 23.27
C LYS A 453 -9.68 -31.27 24.58
N LYS A 454 -10.32 -30.11 24.81
CA LYS A 454 -11.07 -29.87 26.04
C LYS A 454 -12.45 -30.54 26.06
N ARG A 455 -12.99 -30.89 24.89
CA ARG A 455 -14.29 -31.56 24.78
C ARG A 455 -14.23 -33.03 25.24
N ASP A 456 -13.07 -33.66 25.09
CA ASP A 456 -12.83 -35.04 25.56
C ASP A 456 -12.59 -35.12 27.07
N GLU A 457 -12.17 -34.03 27.72
CA GLU A 457 -11.83 -33.97 29.15
C GLU A 457 -13.01 -33.59 30.07
N LEU A 458 -14.02 -32.86 29.57
CA LEU A 458 -15.19 -32.43 30.36
C LEU A 458 -16.46 -32.60 29.53
N GLY A 459 -17.25 -33.62 29.86
CA GLY A 459 -18.50 -33.98 29.18
C GLY A 459 -19.64 -32.96 29.22
N GLU A 460 -19.41 -31.71 29.64
CA GLU A 460 -20.41 -30.63 29.62
C GLU A 460 -19.83 -29.29 29.15
N VAL A 461 -20.62 -28.64 28.30
CA VAL A 461 -20.27 -27.53 27.42
C VAL A 461 -20.21 -26.20 28.17
N LYS A 462 -19.06 -25.50 28.13
CA LYS A 462 -19.05 -24.03 28.25
C LYS A 462 -19.39 -23.42 26.88
N ASP A 463 -20.49 -22.66 26.82
CA ASP A 463 -21.12 -22.11 25.60
C ASP A 463 -20.15 -21.43 24.61
N GLU A 464 -19.10 -20.77 25.09
CA GLU A 464 -18.13 -20.07 24.23
C GLU A 464 -17.24 -21.02 23.41
N LEU A 465 -16.86 -22.19 23.93
CA LEU A 465 -16.01 -23.16 23.23
C LEU A 465 -16.81 -24.04 22.26
N ALA A 466 -18.11 -24.21 22.50
CA ALA A 466 -19.04 -24.89 21.59
C ALA A 466 -19.19 -24.13 20.25
N SER A 467 -18.98 -22.81 20.29
CA SER A 467 -19.07 -21.96 19.11
C SER A 467 -17.93 -22.20 18.10
N GLN A 468 -16.77 -22.67 18.56
CA GLN A 468 -15.56 -22.91 17.75
C GLN A 468 -15.49 -24.32 17.13
N VAL A 469 -16.58 -25.06 17.21
CA VAL A 469 -16.67 -26.45 16.77
C VAL A 469 -17.94 -26.66 15.95
N LEU A 470 -17.80 -27.38 14.85
CA LEU A 470 -18.88 -27.75 13.93
C LEU A 470 -19.00 -29.27 13.86
N ASP A 471 -20.23 -29.78 13.98
CA ASP A 471 -20.53 -31.18 13.70
C ASP A 471 -20.68 -31.36 12.18
N VAL A 472 -19.91 -32.30 11.62
CA VAL A 472 -19.85 -32.58 10.18
C VAL A 472 -20.11 -34.05 9.88
N THR A 473 -20.74 -34.77 10.81
CA THR A 473 -21.05 -36.20 10.68
C THR A 473 -21.97 -36.51 9.50
N LEU A 474 -22.96 -35.65 9.27
CA LEU A 474 -23.93 -35.81 8.16
C LEU A 474 -23.28 -35.60 6.78
N PRO A 475 -22.57 -34.48 6.52
CA PRO A 475 -21.79 -34.29 5.30
C PRO A 475 -20.82 -35.43 5.00
N LEU A 476 -20.04 -35.90 5.98
CA LEU A 476 -19.06 -36.93 5.70
C LEU A 476 -19.71 -38.28 5.34
N ASN A 477 -20.80 -38.67 6.01
CA ASN A 477 -21.54 -39.88 5.63
C ASN A 477 -22.13 -39.78 4.21
N PHE A 478 -22.48 -38.57 3.74
CA PHE A 478 -22.95 -38.37 2.37
C PHE A 478 -21.84 -38.61 1.33
N LEU A 479 -20.62 -38.20 1.66
CA LEU A 479 -19.43 -38.31 0.82
C LEU A 479 -18.88 -39.74 0.71
N VAL A 480 -19.30 -40.66 1.59
CA VAL A 480 -18.97 -42.08 1.44
C VAL A 480 -19.51 -42.59 0.10
N GLY A 481 -18.60 -43.11 -0.73
CA GLY A 481 -18.91 -43.68 -2.03
C GLY A 481 -19.67 -45.01 -1.90
N ASP A 482 -20.29 -45.44 -2.99
CA ASP A 482 -20.98 -46.74 -3.03
C ASP A 482 -20.02 -47.92 -2.81
N SER A 483 -18.73 -47.74 -3.10
CA SER A 483 -17.65 -48.68 -2.81
C SER A 483 -17.27 -48.78 -1.32
N GLY A 484 -17.88 -47.99 -0.44
CA GLY A 484 -17.57 -47.97 1.00
C GLY A 484 -16.27 -47.25 1.35
N GLN A 485 -15.79 -46.35 0.49
CA GLN A 485 -14.59 -45.53 0.73
C GLN A 485 -14.95 -44.04 0.85
N LEU A 486 -14.23 -43.31 1.69
CA LEU A 486 -14.26 -41.84 1.78
C LEU A 486 -12.88 -41.30 1.43
N LYS A 487 -12.81 -40.32 0.53
CA LYS A 487 -11.57 -39.64 0.16
C LYS A 487 -11.73 -38.13 0.27
N LEU A 488 -11.05 -37.49 1.22
CA LEU A 488 -10.85 -36.03 1.23
C LEU A 488 -9.48 -35.73 0.60
N HIS A 489 -9.45 -34.85 -0.39
CA HIS A 489 -8.24 -34.57 -1.18
C HIS A 489 -7.26 -33.63 -0.47
N GLU A 490 -5.96 -33.85 -0.70
CA GLU A 490 -4.89 -32.98 -0.19
C GLU A 490 -4.95 -31.58 -0.81
N GLY A 491 -4.61 -30.57 -0.01
CA GLY A 491 -4.50 -29.18 -0.46
C GLY A 491 -5.86 -28.51 -0.71
N VAL A 492 -6.97 -29.18 -0.36
CA VAL A 492 -8.33 -28.65 -0.43
C VAL A 492 -8.80 -28.36 0.98
N LYS A 493 -9.21 -27.11 1.25
CA LYS A 493 -9.63 -26.69 2.58
C LYS A 493 -10.94 -27.38 2.97
N LYS A 494 -10.97 -28.07 4.10
CA LYS A 494 -12.17 -28.80 4.55
C LYS A 494 -13.37 -27.89 4.84
N SER A 495 -13.13 -26.64 5.23
CA SER A 495 -14.22 -25.65 5.41
C SER A 495 -14.98 -25.32 4.12
N GLY A 496 -14.40 -25.59 2.95
CA GLY A 496 -15.04 -25.36 1.64
C GLY A 496 -15.95 -26.50 1.18
N ILE A 497 -15.99 -27.62 1.91
CA ILE A 497 -16.86 -28.75 1.59
C ILE A 497 -18.31 -28.36 1.88
N MET A 498 -19.24 -28.79 1.03
CA MET A 498 -20.68 -28.57 1.26
C MET A 498 -21.13 -29.08 2.64
N GLY A 499 -21.76 -28.20 3.43
CA GLY A 499 -22.18 -28.49 4.80
C GLY A 499 -21.08 -28.31 5.86
N PHE A 500 -19.89 -27.85 5.47
CA PHE A 500 -18.87 -27.34 6.38
C PHE A 500 -18.91 -25.81 6.42
N CYS A 501 -18.34 -25.22 7.47
CA CYS A 501 -17.97 -23.81 7.53
C CYS A 501 -16.69 -23.67 8.36
N ASP A 502 -16.03 -22.51 8.31
CA ASP A 502 -14.87 -22.20 9.15
C ASP A 502 -15.34 -21.63 10.51
N PRO A 503 -15.32 -22.40 11.62
CA PRO A 503 -15.79 -21.93 12.92
C PRO A 503 -14.79 -20.99 13.62
N CYS A 504 -13.53 -20.95 13.17
CA CYS A 504 -12.49 -20.12 13.76
C CYS A 504 -11.51 -19.61 12.68
N PRO A 505 -11.90 -18.56 11.92
CA PRO A 505 -11.05 -17.96 10.89
C PRO A 505 -9.71 -17.47 11.47
N GLY A 506 -8.61 -17.86 10.82
CA GLY A 506 -7.26 -17.48 11.24
C GLY A 506 -6.63 -18.37 12.31
N GLU A 507 -7.37 -19.32 12.90
CA GLU A 507 -6.81 -20.35 13.78
C GLU A 507 -6.68 -21.69 13.04
N PRO A 508 -5.68 -22.53 13.43
CA PRO A 508 -5.52 -23.86 12.87
C PRO A 508 -6.68 -24.79 13.30
N LYS A 509 -7.24 -25.49 12.33
CA LYS A 509 -8.38 -26.39 12.48
C LYS A 509 -7.99 -27.83 12.23
N LYS A 510 -8.67 -28.74 12.94
CA LYS A 510 -8.55 -30.18 12.73
C LYS A 510 -9.93 -30.80 12.54
N LEU A 511 -9.95 -31.91 11.81
CA LEU A 511 -11.11 -32.78 11.67
C LEU A 511 -10.86 -34.05 12.47
N HIS A 512 -11.73 -34.33 13.42
CA HIS A 512 -11.79 -35.58 14.19
C HIS A 512 -12.91 -36.45 13.64
N VAL A 513 -12.62 -37.71 13.33
CA VAL A 513 -13.58 -38.65 12.73
C VAL A 513 -13.52 -39.99 13.46
N GLU A 514 -14.67 -40.42 13.96
CA GLU A 514 -14.93 -41.76 14.47
C GLU A 514 -15.80 -42.50 13.46
N TYR A 515 -15.43 -43.73 13.10
CA TYR A 515 -16.17 -44.54 12.13
C TYR A 515 -16.16 -46.02 12.47
N THR A 516 -17.12 -46.75 11.89
CA THR A 516 -17.23 -48.20 11.93
C THR A 516 -17.02 -48.81 10.55
N TYR A 517 -16.24 -49.88 10.46
CA TYR A 517 -16.01 -50.65 9.24
C TYR A 517 -15.92 -52.14 9.59
N HIS A 518 -16.70 -53.00 8.92
CA HIS A 518 -16.85 -54.43 9.28
C HIS A 518 -17.13 -54.69 10.78
N GLY A 519 -17.88 -53.80 11.43
CA GLY A 519 -18.27 -53.94 12.84
C GLY A 519 -17.22 -53.44 13.86
N GLU A 520 -16.02 -53.08 13.43
CA GLU A 520 -14.98 -52.51 14.29
C GLU A 520 -14.99 -50.98 14.27
N ARG A 521 -14.61 -50.35 15.40
CA ARG A 521 -14.55 -48.89 15.56
C ARG A 521 -13.13 -48.37 15.40
N TYR A 522 -13.00 -47.24 14.73
CA TYR A 522 -11.73 -46.59 14.43
C TYR A 522 -11.81 -45.08 14.62
N GLU A 523 -10.69 -44.45 14.97
CA GLU A 523 -10.54 -43.01 15.17
C GLU A 523 -9.40 -42.43 14.33
N VAL A 524 -9.64 -41.28 13.71
CA VAL A 524 -8.62 -40.52 12.96
C VAL A 524 -8.76 -39.01 13.21
N ILE A 525 -7.62 -38.34 13.38
CA ILE A 525 -7.50 -36.87 13.46
C ILE A 525 -6.64 -36.40 12.30
N VAL A 526 -7.14 -35.44 11.52
CA VAL A 526 -6.46 -34.92 10.32
C VAL A 526 -6.49 -33.39 10.31
N ASP A 527 -5.43 -32.75 9.81
CA ASP A 527 -5.35 -31.29 9.66
C ASP A 527 -6.24 -30.74 8.53
N ASP A 528 -6.48 -29.43 8.47
CA ASP A 528 -7.46 -28.79 7.57
C ASP A 528 -7.23 -29.06 6.06
N TYR A 529 -5.98 -29.28 5.64
CA TYR A 529 -5.59 -29.49 4.23
C TYR A 529 -5.04 -30.88 3.93
N GLU A 530 -4.89 -31.73 4.95
CA GLU A 530 -4.29 -33.05 4.83
C GLU A 530 -5.31 -34.06 4.28
N GLU A 531 -4.84 -34.98 3.43
CA GLU A 531 -5.65 -36.03 2.80
C GLU A 531 -6.26 -36.95 3.86
N LEU A 532 -7.51 -37.38 3.66
CA LEU A 532 -8.15 -38.39 4.51
C LEU A 532 -8.72 -39.49 3.61
N LEU A 533 -8.18 -40.70 3.73
CA LEU A 533 -8.64 -41.90 3.02
C LEU A 533 -9.18 -42.90 4.04
N LEU A 534 -10.48 -43.15 4.05
CA LEU A 534 -11.10 -44.17 4.90
C LEU A 534 -11.66 -45.31 4.05
N PRO A 535 -11.53 -46.58 4.48
CA PRO A 535 -10.84 -47.02 5.71
C PRO A 535 -9.31 -47.01 5.58
N GLN A 536 -8.61 -46.46 6.58
CA GLN A 536 -7.15 -46.46 6.71
C GLN A 536 -6.72 -47.37 7.89
N GLY A 537 -5.42 -47.63 8.04
CA GLY A 537 -4.83 -48.25 9.24
C GLY A 537 -4.91 -47.32 10.46
N ALA A 538 -6.12 -46.95 10.86
CA ALA A 538 -6.44 -46.06 11.96
C ALA A 538 -6.27 -46.75 13.32
N GLN A 539 -6.22 -45.96 14.40
CA GLN A 539 -6.23 -46.53 15.75
C GLN A 539 -7.57 -47.20 15.99
N LYS A 540 -7.53 -48.52 16.22
CA LYS A 540 -8.70 -49.31 16.62
C LYS A 540 -9.05 -48.91 18.05
N ILE A 541 -10.31 -48.50 18.26
CA ILE A 541 -10.85 -48.09 19.55
C ILE A 541 -11.21 -49.31 20.39
#